data_AF-A0A091FB66-F1
#
_entry.id   AF-A0A091FB66-F1
#
_cell.length_a   1.000
_cell.length_b   1.000
_cell.length_c   1.000
_cell.angle_alpha   90.00
_cell.angle_beta   90.00
_cell.angle_gamma   90.00
#
_symmetry.space_group_name_H-M   'P 1'
#
loop_
_entity.id
_entity.type
_entity.pdbx_description
1 polymer ?
#
loop_
_entity_poly.entity_id
_entity_poly.type
_entity_poly.pdbx_seq_one_letter_code
_entity_poly.pdbx_strand_id
1 'polypeptide(L)' 'MRYIDLFAGAGGFSEGFKRAGFEPVAHVEVDLAACFTLKTRLAYYYLRDNNKSDIYPKQIMTISLYLNQQETVKLIF' A
#
# COMPACT_ATOMS: atom_id res chain seq x y z
N MET A 1 -13.73 11.62 -2.82
CA MET A 1 -13.27 11.81 -4.23
C MET A 1 -12.11 10.85 -4.49
N ARG A 2 -11.98 10.32 -5.71
CA ARG A 2 -11.00 9.27 -6.07
C ARG A 2 -9.80 9.86 -6.82
N TYR A 3 -8.61 9.30 -6.63
CA TYR A 3 -7.38 9.77 -7.29
C TYR A 3 -6.38 8.64 -7.58
N ILE A 4 -5.40 8.94 -8.43
CA ILE A 4 -4.23 8.08 -8.71
C ILE A 4 -2.98 8.85 -8.28
N ASP A 5 -2.11 8.20 -7.51
CA ASP A 5 -0.83 8.78 -7.07
C ASP A 5 0.30 8.28 -7.98
N LEU A 6 0.79 9.12 -8.88
CA LEU A 6 1.69 8.70 -9.97
C LEU A 6 3.18 8.65 -9.60
N PHE A 7 3.55 9.27 -8.48
CA PHE A 7 4.92 9.33 -7.95
C PHE A 7 4.84 9.18 -6.44
N ALA A 8 4.26 8.06 -6.02
CA ALA A 8 3.75 7.90 -4.67
C ALA A 8 4.86 7.93 -3.61
N GLY A 9 6.10 7.62 -3.98
CA GLY A 9 7.21 7.47 -3.05
C GLY A 9 6.81 6.53 -1.92
N ALA A 10 7.20 6.86 -0.69
CA ALA A 10 6.79 6.09 0.49
C ALA A 10 5.31 6.27 0.90
N GLY A 11 4.52 7.07 0.17
CA GLY A 11 3.08 7.24 0.38
C GLY A 11 2.65 8.40 1.28
N GLY A 12 3.54 9.35 1.60
CA GLY A 12 3.22 10.47 2.49
C GLY A 12 2.08 11.38 2.00
N PHE A 13 2.03 11.66 0.71
CA PHE A 13 0.93 12.40 0.08
C PHE A 13 -0.38 11.63 0.17
N SER A 14 -0.35 10.36 -0.25
CA SER A 14 -1.49 9.45 -0.19
C SER A 14 -2.08 9.29 1.21
N GLU A 15 -1.23 9.25 2.23
CA GLU A 15 -1.60 9.24 3.64
C GLU A 15 -2.37 10.49 4.08
N GLY A 16 -1.89 11.67 3.67
CA GLY A 16 -2.59 12.92 3.91
C GLY A 16 -3.98 12.93 3.26
N PHE A 17 -4.07 12.43 2.04
CA PHE A 17 -5.31 12.37 1.28
C PHE A 17 -6.31 11.38 1.88
N LYS A 18 -5.85 10.19 2.31
CA LYS A 18 -6.70 9.22 3.03
C LYS A 18 -7.28 9.84 4.31
N ARG A 19 -6.46 10.57 5.10
CA ARG A 19 -6.93 11.28 6.30
C ARG A 19 -7.93 12.39 6.00
N ALA A 20 -7.84 13.01 4.82
CA ALA A 20 -8.79 14.02 4.35
C ALA A 20 -10.05 13.41 3.70
N GLY A 21 -10.23 12.09 3.72
CA GLY A 21 -11.41 11.40 3.17
C GLY A 21 -11.36 11.13 1.66
N PHE A 22 -10.18 11.22 1.05
CA PHE A 22 -9.95 10.82 -0.34
C PHE A 22 -9.57 9.34 -0.42
N GLU A 23 -10.00 8.70 -1.51
CA GLU A 23 -9.80 7.28 -1.73
C GLU A 23 -8.80 7.08 -2.89
N PRO A 24 -7.59 6.55 -2.62
CA PRO A 24 -6.67 6.20 -3.71
C PRO A 24 -7.23 5.02 -4.51
N VAL A 25 -7.03 5.06 -5.83
CA VAL A 25 -7.39 3.99 -6.79
C VAL A 25 -6.15 3.26 -7.29
N ALA A 26 -4.99 3.88 -7.22
CA ALA A 26 -3.71 3.29 -7.58
C ALA A 26 -2.57 4.13 -7.05
N HIS A 27 -1.47 3.48 -6.71
CA HIS A 27 -0.16 4.10 -6.49
C HIS A 27 0.79 3.62 -7.58
N VAL A 28 1.57 4.52 -8.18
CA VAL A 28 2.62 4.19 -9.15
C VAL A 28 3.93 4.72 -8.59
N GLU A 29 4.92 3.82 -8.52
CA GLU A 29 6.25 4.10 -8.00
C GLU A 29 7.25 3.14 -8.64
N VAL A 30 8.47 3.60 -8.91
CA VAL A 30 9.55 2.83 -9.51
C VAL A 30 10.58 2.38 -8.48
N ASP A 31 10.76 3.13 -7.39
CA ASP A 31 11.66 2.75 -6.31
C ASP A 31 11.09 1.57 -5.52
N LEU A 32 11.86 0.48 -5.46
CA LEU A 32 11.41 -0.77 -4.82
C LEU A 32 11.23 -0.62 -3.31
N ALA A 33 12.07 0.15 -2.63
CA ALA A 33 11.97 0.35 -1.19
C ALA A 33 10.70 1.16 -0.82
N ALA A 34 10.40 2.18 -1.61
CA ALA A 34 9.16 2.95 -1.55
C ALA A 34 7.94 2.06 -1.83
N CYS A 35 7.99 1.21 -2.86
CA CYS A 35 6.94 0.22 -3.14
C CYS A 35 6.68 -0.71 -1.96
N PHE A 36 7.71 -1.20 -1.27
CA PHE A 36 7.53 -2.02 -0.07
C PHE A 36 6.88 -1.24 1.07
N THR A 37 7.23 0.02 1.23
CA THR A 37 6.59 0.90 2.21
C THR A 37 5.09 1.06 1.91
N LEU A 38 4.73 1.31 0.65
CA LEU A 38 3.34 1.39 0.21
C LEU A 38 2.58 0.07 0.46
N LYS A 39 3.15 -1.07 0.06
CA LYS A 39 2.53 -2.40 0.25
C LYS A 39 2.25 -2.71 1.71
N THR A 40 3.23 -2.47 2.59
CA THR A 40 3.05 -2.70 4.03
C THR A 40 1.99 -1.79 4.63
N ARG A 41 1.90 -0.54 4.14
CA ARG A 41 0.85 0.40 4.55
C ARG A 41 -0.56 0.01 4.07
N LEU A 42 -0.70 -0.46 2.84
CA LEU A 42 -1.97 -0.95 2.31
C LEU A 42 -2.43 -2.20 3.07
N ALA A 43 -1.52 -3.14 3.33
CA ALA A 43 -1.79 -4.30 4.18
C ALA A 43 -2.23 -3.86 5.59
N TYR A 44 -1.63 -2.77 6.11
CA TYR A 44 -2.04 -2.21 7.38
C TYR A 44 -3.52 -1.79 7.34
N TYR A 45 -3.88 -0.91 6.40
CA TYR A 45 -5.26 -0.43 6.30
C TYR A 45 -6.27 -1.56 6.11
N TYR A 46 -5.97 -2.52 5.23
CA TYR A 46 -6.82 -3.68 5.03
C TYR A 46 -7.07 -4.46 6.33
N LEU A 47 -6.01 -4.81 7.05
CA LEU A 47 -6.17 -5.60 8.28
C LEU A 47 -6.89 -4.80 9.38
N ARG A 48 -6.60 -3.51 9.52
CA ARG A 48 -7.26 -2.63 10.50
C ARG A 48 -8.75 -2.51 10.20
N ASP A 49 -9.11 -2.21 8.97
CA ASP A 49 -10.50 -1.99 8.56
C ASP A 49 -11.32 -3.31 8.59
N ASN A 50 -10.64 -4.46 8.59
CA ASN A 50 -11.24 -5.80 8.75
C ASN A 50 -11.16 -6.37 10.19
N ASN A 51 -10.77 -5.58 11.20
CA ASN A 51 -10.61 -6.03 12.60
C ASN A 51 -9.65 -7.23 12.77
N LYS A 52 -8.58 -7.28 11.96
CA LYS A 52 -7.54 -8.32 11.96
C LYS A 52 -6.19 -7.78 12.45
N SER A 53 -6.21 -6.83 13.40
CA SER A 53 -5.02 -6.17 13.95
C SER A 53 -4.05 -7.11 14.67
N ASP A 54 -4.50 -8.28 15.11
CA ASP A 54 -3.69 -9.19 15.92
C ASP A 54 -2.70 -10.02 15.09
N ILE A 55 -2.81 -9.95 13.76
CA ILE A 55 -2.01 -10.70 12.76
C ILE A 55 -0.66 -9.98 12.48
N TYR A 56 -0.37 -8.87 13.16
CA TYR A 56 0.43 -7.80 12.56
C TYR A 56 1.95 -7.96 12.47
N PRO A 57 2.72 -8.35 13.51
CA PRO A 57 4.15 -8.10 13.42
C PRO A 57 4.90 -9.12 12.55
N LYS A 58 4.37 -10.34 12.34
CA LYS A 58 5.11 -11.43 11.68
C LYS A 58 4.74 -11.65 10.21
N GLN A 59 3.54 -11.26 9.81
CA GLN A 59 3.00 -11.58 8.47
C GLN A 59 3.14 -10.46 7.45
N ILE A 60 3.33 -9.19 7.86
CA ILE A 60 3.42 -8.06 6.93
C ILE A 60 4.69 -8.10 6.06
N MET A 61 5.84 -8.46 6.64
CA MET A 61 7.08 -8.63 5.88
C MET A 61 6.99 -9.86 4.96
N THR A 62 6.36 -10.94 5.44
CA THR A 62 6.17 -12.19 4.69
C THR A 62 5.21 -12.00 3.49
N ILE A 63 4.08 -11.32 3.68
CA ILE A 63 3.10 -11.03 2.62
C ILE A 63 3.70 -10.09 1.56
N SER A 64 4.49 -9.09 1.98
CA SER A 64 5.21 -8.18 1.08
C SER A 64 6.18 -8.93 0.14
N LEU A 65 6.83 -9.99 0.65
CA LEU A 65 7.72 -10.86 -0.12
C LEU A 65 6.97 -11.84 -1.05
N TYR A 66 5.82 -12.39 -0.63
CA TYR A 66 4.98 -13.23 -1.49
C TYR A 66 4.42 -12.47 -2.69
N LEU A 67 4.07 -11.20 -2.52
CA LEU A 67 3.63 -10.32 -3.61
C LEU A 67 4.77 -9.92 -4.57
N ASN A 68 6.02 -10.33 -4.35
CA ASN A 68 7.11 -10.16 -5.32
C ASN A 68 7.25 -11.34 -6.29
N GLN A 69 6.61 -12.49 -6.04
CA GLN A 69 6.65 -13.64 -6.96
C GLN A 69 5.64 -13.54 -8.10
N GLN A 70 4.77 -12.52 -8.08
CA GLN A 70 4.05 -12.10 -9.28
C GLN A 70 4.82 -10.93 -9.89
N GLU A 71 5.68 -11.24 -10.87
CA GLU A 71 6.16 -10.25 -11.82
C GLU A 71 4.94 -9.52 -12.40
N THR A 72 4.72 -8.27 -12.04
CA THR A 72 3.80 -7.42 -12.80
C THR A 72 4.00 -5.96 -12.49
N VAL A 73 4.57 -5.24 -13.45
CA VAL A 73 4.08 -3.91 -13.79
C VAL A 73 2.65 -4.11 -14.28
N LYS A 74 1.68 -4.17 -13.35
CA LYS A 74 0.26 -4.00 -13.64
C LYS A 74 -0.36 -3.30 -12.45
N LEU A 75 -0.86 -2.11 -12.76
CA LEU A 75 -1.87 -1.34 -12.03
C LEU A 75 -2.25 -1.94 -10.69
N ILE A 76 -1.69 -1.35 -9.63
CA ILE A 76 -2.18 -1.43 -8.27
C ILE A 76 -3.66 -0.97 -8.28
N PHE A 77 -4.58 -1.79 -7.78
CA PHE A 77 -5.96 -1.39 -7.46
C PHE A 77 -6.01 -0.42 -6.27
#